data_AF-A0A6N7HDB7-F1
#
_entry.id   AF-A0A6N7HDB7-F1
#
_cell.length_a   1.000
_cell.length_b   1.000
_cell.length_c   1.000
_cell.angle_alpha   90.00
_cell.angle_beta   90.00
_cell.angle_gamma   90.00
#
_symmetry.space_group_name_H-M   'P 1'
#
loop_
_entity.id
_entity.type
_entity.pdbx_description
1 polymer ?
#
loop_
_entity_poly.entity_id
_entity_poly.type
_entity_poly.pdbx_seq_one_letter_code
_entity_poly.pdbx_strand_id
1 'polypeptide(L)' 'AASALAVARGVLPPTYNLDEVDPACPATHIRATPLETEIEHALTNSFGFGGQNVSLVLSGASTGKKRNG' A
#
# COMPACT_ATOMS: atom_id res chain seq x y z
N ALA A 1 -2.48 -1.11 -9.52
CA ALA A 1 -1.41 -0.19 -9.94
C ALA A 1 -0.79 0.57 -8.77
N ALA A 2 -1.58 1.27 -7.94
CA ALA A 2 -1.09 2.07 -6.81
C ALA A 2 -0.09 1.32 -5.90
N SER A 3 -0.47 0.16 -5.35
CA SER A 3 0.42 -0.62 -4.45
C SER A 3 1.69 -1.11 -5.14
N ALA A 4 1.63 -1.48 -6.42
CA ALA A 4 2.81 -1.90 -7.18
C ALA A 4 3.78 -0.72 -7.42
N LEU A 5 3.24 0.47 -7.71
CA LEU A 5 4.04 1.69 -7.86
C LEU A 5 4.60 2.17 -6.53
N ALA A 6 3.86 2.02 -5.43
CA ALA A 6 4.35 2.34 -4.09
C ALA A 6 5.58 1.50 -3.76
N VAL A 7 5.49 0.17 -3.91
CA VAL A 7 6.63 -0.75 -3.73
C VAL A 7 7.79 -0.39 -4.67
N ALA A 8 7.52 -0.11 -5.94
CA ALA A 8 8.57 0.17 -6.92
C ALA A 8 9.27 1.53 -6.76
N ARG A 9 8.58 2.52 -6.17
CA ARG A 9 9.08 3.91 -6.07
C ARG A 9 9.39 4.35 -4.64
N GLY A 10 9.00 3.58 -3.63
CA GLY A 10 9.16 3.97 -2.23
C GLY A 10 8.31 5.19 -1.84
N VAL A 11 7.10 5.29 -2.38
CA VAL A 11 6.18 6.41 -2.09
C VAL A 11 4.80 5.88 -1.72
N LEU A 12 4.34 6.17 -0.51
CA LEU A 12 2.96 5.96 -0.09
C LEU A 12 2.11 7.14 -0.57
N PRO A 13 1.10 6.90 -1.43
CA PRO A 13 0.22 7.97 -1.89
C PRO A 13 -0.69 8.45 -0.74
N PRO A 14 -1.07 9.74 -0.73
CA PRO A 14 -2.03 10.24 0.23
C PRO A 14 -3.45 9.78 -0.10
N THR A 15 -4.27 9.70 0.94
CA THR A 15 -5.72 9.64 0.82
C THR A 15 -6.23 11.08 0.74
N TYR A 16 -6.51 11.55 -0.47
CA TYR A 16 -7.04 12.90 -0.69
C TYR A 16 -8.47 13.03 -0.14
N ASN A 17 -8.85 14.26 0.21
CA ASN A 17 -10.15 14.62 0.77
C ASN A 17 -10.47 13.94 2.12
N LEU A 18 -9.44 13.53 2.87
CA LEU A 18 -9.57 12.98 4.22
C LEU A 18 -9.08 14.00 5.26
N ASP A 19 -9.96 14.93 5.63
CA ASP A 19 -9.66 15.98 6.60
C ASP A 19 -9.82 15.48 8.04
N GLU A 20 -10.94 14.80 8.31
CA GLU A 20 -11.31 14.24 9.60
C GLU A 20 -11.37 12.71 9.52
N VAL A 21 -10.57 12.03 10.35
CA VAL A 21 -10.56 10.56 10.43
C VAL A 21 -11.56 10.14 11.50
N ASP A 22 -12.46 9.22 11.17
CA ASP A 22 -13.38 8.62 12.12
C ASP A 22 -12.60 7.87 13.22
N PRO A 23 -12.83 8.16 14.52
CA PRO A 23 -12.23 7.42 15.63
C PRO A 23 -12.47 5.90 15.58
N ALA A 24 -13.54 5.44 14.92
CA ALA A 24 -13.82 4.02 14.70
C ALA A 24 -12.91 3.37 13.64
N CYS A 25 -12.12 4.16 12.90
CA CYS A 25 -11.13 3.69 11.92
C CYS A 25 -9.71 3.94 12.45
N PRO A 26 -9.15 3.05 13.29
CA PRO A 26 -7.89 3.29 13.99
C PRO A 26 -6.64 3.10 13.11
N ALA A 27 -6.81 2.92 11.80
CA ALA A 27 -5.69 2.70 10.89
C ALA A 27 -4.85 3.97 10.70
N THR A 28 -3.57 3.80 10.39
CA THR A 28 -2.73 4.94 10.01
C THR A 28 -3.09 5.37 8.60
N HIS A 29 -3.65 6.57 8.46
CA HIS A 29 -3.97 7.18 7.17
C HIS A 29 -2.89 8.18 6.75
N ILE A 30 -2.32 8.02 5.56
CA ILE A 30 -1.46 9.04 4.93
C ILE A 30 -2.39 10.12 4.36
N ARG A 31 -2.33 11.35 4.88
CA ARG A 31 -3.23 12.47 4.53
C ARG A 31 -2.46 13.59 3.86
N ALA A 32 -3.12 14.29 2.92
CA ALA A 32 -2.66 15.49 2.21
C ALA A 32 -1.37 15.36 1.36
N THR A 33 -0.26 14.94 1.95
CA THR A 33 1.05 14.82 1.30
C THR A 33 1.48 13.36 1.18
N PRO A 34 2.09 12.96 0.05
CA PRO A 34 2.73 11.65 -0.05
C PRO A 34 3.81 11.45 1.03
N LEU A 35 4.03 10.19 1.43
CA LEU A 35 5.10 9.82 2.35
C LEU A 35 6.15 8.99 1.60
N GLU A 36 7.38 9.48 1.57
CA GLU A 36 8.53 8.73 1.05
C GLU A 36 9.06 7.77 2.12
N THR A 37 9.11 6.48 1.79
CA THR A 37 9.62 5.43 2.67
C THR A 37 9.97 4.19 1.85
N GLU A 38 10.93 3.40 2.32
CA GLU A 38 11.16 2.08 1.76
C GLU A 38 9.95 1.18 2.02
N ILE A 39 9.51 0.43 1.00
CA ILE A 39 8.37 -0.48 1.06
C ILE A 39 8.79 -1.81 0.45
N GLU A 40 9.03 -2.81 1.31
CA GLU A 40 9.41 -4.16 0.86
C GLU A 40 8.20 -4.92 0.31
N HIS A 41 7.07 -4.78 1.00
CA HIS A 41 5.83 -5.49 0.74
C HIS A 41 4.61 -4.57 0.84
N ALA A 42 3.60 -4.80 0.00
CA ALA A 42 2.31 -4.13 0.08
C ALA A 42 1.17 -5.13 -0.07
N LEU A 43 0.15 -5.02 0.78
CA LEU A 43 -1.12 -5.72 0.65
C LEU A 43 -2.13 -4.83 -0.08
N THR A 44 -2.84 -5.38 -1.06
CA THR A 44 -3.99 -4.74 -1.69
C THR A 44 -5.23 -5.61 -1.49
N ASN A 45 -6.27 -5.02 -0.91
CA ASN A 45 -7.55 -5.66 -0.66
C ASN A 45 -8.61 -5.09 -1.59
N SER A 46 -9.45 -5.97 -2.13
CA SER A 46 -10.57 -5.63 -2.99
C SER A 46 -11.81 -6.36 -2.49
N PHE A 47 -12.86 -5.60 -2.17
CA PHE A 47 -14.14 -6.13 -1.68
C PHE A 47 -15.23 -5.74 -2.66
N GLY A 48 -15.70 -6.70 -3.44
CA GLY A 48 -16.74 -6.55 -4.45
C GLY A 48 -18.13 -6.94 -3.93
N PHE A 49 -19.15 -6.38 -4.57
CA PHE A 49 -20.54 -6.76 -4.29
C PHE A 49 -20.78 -8.26 -4.52
N GLY A 50 -21.76 -8.81 -3.80
CA GLY A 50 -22.02 -10.25 -3.82
C GLY A 50 -21.01 -11.08 -3.00
N GLY A 51 -20.24 -10.44 -2.13
CA GLY A 51 -19.35 -11.12 -1.17
C GLY A 51 -18.00 -11.57 -1.75
N GLN A 52 -17.55 -10.95 -2.85
CA GLN A 52 -16.26 -11.27 -3.47
C GLN A 52 -15.13 -10.53 -2.74
N ASN A 53 -14.28 -11.26 -2.02
CA ASN A 53 -13.13 -10.70 -1.31
C ASN A 53 -11.83 -11.24 -1.90
N VAL A 54 -10.96 -10.35 -2.37
CA VAL A 54 -9.68 -10.71 -3.00
C VAL A 54 -8.56 -9.89 -2.36
N SER A 55 -7.47 -10.55 -2.02
CA SER A 55 -6.27 -9.92 -1.46
C SER A 55 -5.02 -10.37 -2.22
N LEU A 56 -4.12 -9.43 -2.50
CA LEU A 56 -2.83 -9.71 -3.13
C LEU A 56 -1.69 -9.10 -2.31
N VAL A 57 -0.60 -9.85 -2.14
CA VAL A 57 0.67 -9.34 -1.61
C VAL A 57 1.61 -9.08 -2.78
N LEU A 58 2.15 -7.86 -2.84
CA LEU A 58 3.14 -7.44 -3.82
C LEU A 58 4.48 -7.22 -3.11
N SER A 59 5.55 -7.69 -3.72
CA SER A 59 6.92 -7.53 -3.23
C SER A 59 7.78 -6.89 -4.31
N GLY A 60 8.82 -6.17 -3.91
CA GLY A 60 9.82 -5.66 -4.84
C GLY A 60 10.41 -6.78 -5.71
N ALA A 61 10.75 -6.46 -6.97
CA ALA A 61 11.30 -7.46 -7.89
C ALA A 61 12.62 -8.02 -7.33
N SER A 62 12.71 -9.35 -7.21
CA SER A 62 13.88 -10.04 -6.63
C SER A 62 14.88 -10.52 -7.67
N THR A 63 14.59 -10.38 -8.97
CA THR A 63 15.47 -10.80 -10.07
C THR A 63 16.72 -9.91 -10.11
N GLY A 64 17.72 -10.31 -9.31
CA GLY A 64 19.03 -9.67 -9.21
C GLY A 64 19.65 -9.64 -7.80
N LYS A 65 18.92 -9.96 -6.72
CA LYS A 65 19.52 -10.02 -5.38
C LYS A 65 20.14 -11.41 -5.17
N LYS A 66 21.44 -11.55 -5.44
CA LYS A 66 22.21 -12.72 -4.97
C LYS A 66 21.89 -12.91 -3.49
N ARG A 67 21.29 -14.06 -3.15
CA ARG A 67 21.23 -14.55 -1.77
C ARG A 67 22.66 -14.84 -1.33
N ASN A 68 23.37 -13.81 -0.85
CA ASN A 68 24.63 -13.97 -0.15
C ASN A 68 24.33 -13.95 1.36
N GLY A 69 24.63 -15.07 2.02
CA GLY A 69 24.53 -15.25 3.47
C GLY A 69 23.40 -16.17 3.87
#